data_AF-A0A4R9LVJ2-F1
#
_entry.id   AF-A0A4R9LVJ2-F1
#
_cell.length_a   1.000
_cell.length_b   1.000
_cell.length_c   1.000
_cell.angle_alpha   90.00
_cell.angle_beta   90.00
_cell.angle_gamma   90.00
#
_symmetry.space_group_name_H-M   'P 1'
#
loop_
_entity.id
_entity.type
_entity.pdbx_description
1 polymer ?
#
loop_
_entity_poly.entity_id
_entity_poly.type
_entity_poly.pdbx_seq_one_letter_code
_entity_poly.pdbx_strand_id
1 'polypeptide(L)'
;MKRTLRLPVWVQDLELPMTAKILLAEIESLHRNKGCFASNFYLAELLGIEVNTVAKNLSVLRKKGFLQTVSFDGRKRVMIPVGVGESETGSQERFVKTSKADWEKNPSPIFLNKNSTKKYIKEKESGPVISLENQISRFSPSTRKMIFDNLSLTENGSWKLRDGLSKRMTVILESILSNRG
;
A
#
# COMPACT_ATOMS: atom_id res chain seq x y z
N MET A 1 -24.90 23.97 -11.40
CA MET A 1 -24.38 23.74 -10.03
C MET A 1 -23.14 24.58 -9.83
N LYS A 2 -23.15 25.54 -8.89
CA LYS A 2 -21.92 26.23 -8.47
C LYS A 2 -21.21 25.32 -7.47
N ARG A 3 -20.02 24.84 -7.81
CA ARG A 3 -19.14 24.12 -6.88
C ARG A 3 -18.19 25.14 -6.27
N THR A 4 -18.06 25.14 -4.95
CA THR A 4 -17.07 25.97 -4.27
C THR A 4 -15.75 25.23 -4.25
N LEU A 5 -14.73 25.80 -4.90
CA LEU A 5 -13.38 25.27 -4.85
C LEU A 5 -12.86 25.43 -3.41
N ARG A 6 -12.51 24.31 -2.77
CA ARG A 6 -11.84 24.31 -1.46
C ARG A 6 -10.39 23.92 -1.64
N LEU A 7 -9.48 24.80 -1.21
CA LEU A 7 -8.05 24.55 -1.19
C LEU A 7 -7.61 24.30 0.26
N PRO A 8 -7.30 23.07 0.67
CA PRO A 8 -6.83 22.78 2.02
C PRO A 8 -5.59 23.62 2.36
N VAL A 9 -5.47 24.02 3.63
CA VAL A 9 -4.37 24.90 4.09
C VAL A 9 -3.02 24.29 3.76
N TRP A 10 -2.85 22.98 3.99
CA TRP A 10 -1.61 22.26 3.69
C TRP A 10 -1.20 22.30 2.21
N VAL A 11 -2.15 22.47 1.28
CA VAL A 11 -1.87 22.61 -0.16
C VAL A 11 -1.41 24.03 -0.50
N GLN A 12 -1.84 25.03 0.27
CA GLN A 12 -1.49 26.44 0.04
C GLN A 12 0.01 26.68 0.25
N ASP A 13 0.62 26.00 1.22
CA ASP A 13 2.03 26.17 1.57
C ASP A 13 2.99 25.40 0.65
N LEU A 14 2.47 24.56 -0.26
CA LEU A 14 3.30 23.79 -1.18
C LEU A 14 3.97 24.70 -2.21
N GLU A 15 5.23 24.41 -2.55
CA GLU A 15 5.90 25.05 -3.69
C GLU A 15 5.40 24.43 -5.01
N LEU A 16 4.17 24.72 -5.41
CA LEU A 16 3.54 24.21 -6.62
C LEU A 16 2.92 25.36 -7.44
N PRO A 17 2.87 25.24 -8.79
CA PRO A 17 2.05 26.12 -9.59
C PRO A 17 0.60 26.12 -9.11
N MET A 18 -0.09 27.27 -9.14
CA MET A 18 -1.46 27.39 -8.63
C MET A 18 -2.41 26.37 -9.27
N THR A 19 -2.31 26.15 -10.58
CA THR A 19 -3.12 25.13 -11.29
C THR A 19 -2.84 23.71 -10.77
N ALA A 20 -1.60 23.39 -10.40
CA ALA A 20 -1.25 22.10 -9.82
C ALA A 20 -1.81 21.94 -8.39
N LYS A 21 -1.80 23.01 -7.59
CA LYS A 21 -2.42 23.05 -6.25
C LYS A 21 -3.91 22.78 -6.32
N ILE A 22 -4.61 23.49 -7.20
CA ILE A 22 -6.05 23.33 -7.43
C ILE A 22 -6.35 21.90 -7.91
N LEU A 23 -5.56 21.39 -8.86
CA LEU A 23 -5.71 20.01 -9.34
C LEU A 23 -5.51 18.98 -8.23
N LEU A 24 -4.52 19.17 -7.36
CA LEU A 24 -4.27 18.28 -6.21
C LEU A 24 -5.46 18.27 -5.26
N ALA A 25 -6.00 19.44 -4.91
CA ALA A 25 -7.16 19.56 -4.04
C ALA A 25 -8.42 18.90 -4.63
N GLU A 26 -8.65 19.03 -5.94
CA GLU A 26 -9.76 18.33 -6.59
C GLU A 26 -9.54 16.81 -6.64
N ILE A 27 -8.31 16.34 -6.88
CA ILE A 27 -8.02 14.91 -6.81
C ILE A 27 -8.27 14.36 -5.41
N GLU A 28 -7.93 15.11 -4.36
CA GLU A 28 -8.21 14.78 -2.97
C GLU A 28 -9.72 14.79 -2.69
N SER A 29 -10.47 15.77 -3.20
CA SER A 29 -11.95 15.81 -3.05
C SER A 29 -12.64 14.61 -3.72
N LEU A 30 -12.07 14.13 -4.83
CA LEU A 30 -12.53 12.97 -5.58
C LEU A 30 -11.97 11.64 -5.05
N HIS A 31 -10.98 11.69 -4.16
CA HIS A 31 -10.35 10.52 -3.60
C HIS A 31 -11.34 9.79 -2.67
N ARG A 32 -11.44 8.47 -2.85
CA ARG A 32 -12.26 7.57 -2.01
C ARG A 32 -11.42 6.36 -1.61
N ASN A 33 -12.00 5.41 -0.87
CA ASN A 33 -11.33 4.21 -0.34
C ASN A 33 -10.33 3.50 -1.28
N LYS A 34 -10.58 3.48 -2.59
CA LYS A 34 -9.72 2.79 -3.59
C LYS A 34 -8.86 3.72 -4.44
N GLY A 35 -8.80 5.01 -4.15
CA GLY A 35 -8.13 6.00 -5.00
C GLY A 35 -9.09 6.87 -5.82
N CYS A 36 -8.49 7.76 -6.62
CA CYS A 36 -9.14 8.62 -7.59
C CYS A 36 -9.02 8.02 -9.00
N PHE A 37 -10.16 7.82 -9.65
CA PHE A 37 -10.28 7.20 -10.98
C PHE A 37 -10.53 8.24 -12.09
N ALA A 38 -10.43 9.52 -11.77
CA ALA A 38 -10.76 10.60 -12.69
C ALA A 38 -9.83 10.61 -13.93
N SER A 39 -10.46 10.68 -15.11
CA SER A 39 -9.75 10.81 -16.38
C SER A 39 -9.20 12.23 -16.55
N ASN A 40 -8.21 12.41 -17.44
CA ASN A 40 -7.72 13.76 -17.76
C ASN A 40 -8.84 14.63 -18.35
N PHE A 41 -9.74 14.03 -19.14
CA PHE A 41 -10.88 14.72 -19.72
C PHE A 41 -11.82 15.26 -18.65
N TYR A 42 -12.19 14.43 -17.67
CA TYR A 42 -13.05 14.85 -16.56
C TYR A 42 -12.42 15.99 -15.76
N LEU A 43 -11.12 15.89 -15.45
CA LEU A 43 -10.41 16.91 -14.68
C LEU A 43 -10.25 18.22 -15.49
N ALA A 44 -10.07 18.12 -16.81
CA ALA A 44 -10.00 19.27 -17.71
C ALA A 44 -11.32 20.02 -17.75
N GLU A 45 -12.43 19.31 -17.90
CA GLU A 45 -13.77 19.87 -17.88
C GLU A 45 -14.09 20.48 -16.50
N LEU A 46 -13.72 19.80 -15.42
CA LEU A 46 -13.93 20.27 -14.04
C LEU A 46 -13.19 21.58 -13.75
N LEU A 47 -11.95 21.71 -14.23
CA LEU A 47 -11.08 22.86 -13.97
C LEU A 47 -11.17 23.95 -15.05
N GLY A 48 -11.82 23.69 -16.17
CA GLY A 48 -11.87 24.60 -17.33
C GLY A 48 -10.50 24.82 -17.98
N ILE A 49 -9.65 23.78 -18.01
CA ILE A 49 -8.30 23.84 -18.62
C ILE A 49 -8.12 22.74 -19.66
N GLU A 50 -7.10 22.87 -20.52
CA GLU A 50 -6.82 21.83 -21.52
C GLU A 50 -6.40 20.49 -20.90
N VAL A 51 -6.79 19.39 -21.56
CA VAL A 51 -6.41 18.01 -21.20
C VAL A 51 -4.88 17.84 -21.13
N ASN A 52 -4.15 18.49 -22.04
CA ASN A 52 -2.69 18.48 -22.05
C ASN A 52 -2.11 19.20 -20.83
N THR A 53 -2.74 20.29 -20.39
CA THR A 53 -2.36 21.03 -19.18
C THR A 53 -2.61 20.20 -17.93
N VAL A 54 -3.70 19.43 -17.87
CA VAL A 54 -3.90 18.43 -16.80
C VAL A 54 -2.76 17.42 -16.79
N ALA A 55 -2.43 16.82 -17.94
CA ALA A 55 -1.36 15.82 -18.02
C ALA A 55 0.02 16.36 -17.59
N LYS A 56 0.33 17.62 -17.96
CA LYS A 56 1.52 18.34 -17.51
C LYS A 56 1.51 18.52 -15.98
N ASN A 57 0.43 19.05 -15.41
CA ASN A 57 0.32 19.27 -13.97
C ASN A 57 0.36 17.95 -13.17
N LEU A 58 -0.29 16.88 -13.62
CA LEU A 58 -0.18 15.55 -13.03
C LEU A 58 1.27 15.05 -13.02
N SER A 59 2.03 15.35 -14.06
CA SER A 59 3.45 14.98 -14.14
C SER A 59 4.29 15.80 -13.16
N VAL A 60 3.99 17.08 -12.96
CA VAL A 60 4.61 17.91 -11.92
C VAL A 60 4.31 17.35 -10.53
N LEU A 61 3.04 17.04 -10.22
CA LEU A 61 2.63 16.50 -8.93
C LEU A 61 3.34 15.18 -8.61
N ARG A 62 3.42 14.25 -9.58
CA ARG A 62 4.17 13.00 -9.43
C ARG A 62 5.67 13.23 -9.18
N LYS A 63 6.29 14.12 -9.97
CA LYS A 63 7.72 14.43 -9.82
C LYS A 63 8.04 15.03 -8.45
N LYS A 64 7.12 15.82 -7.90
CA LYS A 64 7.25 16.43 -6.57
C LYS A 64 6.82 15.52 -5.42
N GLY A 65 6.32 14.31 -5.71
CA GLY A 65 5.94 13.32 -4.68
C GLY A 65 4.55 13.53 -4.05
N PHE A 66 3.75 14.48 -4.54
CA PHE A 66 2.40 14.74 -3.99
C PHE A 66 1.31 13.84 -4.56
N LEU A 67 1.64 13.01 -5.54
CA LEU A 67 0.69 12.14 -6.22
C LEU A 67 1.33 10.82 -6.62
N GLN A 68 0.71 9.71 -6.22
CA GLN A 68 1.12 8.36 -6.61
C GLN A 68 0.10 7.76 -7.59
N THR A 69 0.59 7.03 -8.60
CA THR A 69 -0.27 6.20 -9.47
C THR A 69 -0.11 4.75 -9.04
N VAL A 70 -1.17 4.17 -8.47
CA VAL A 70 -1.11 2.82 -7.87
C VAL A 70 -1.43 1.70 -8.86
N SER A 71 -2.22 1.97 -9.89
CA SER A 71 -2.49 1.00 -10.95
C SER A 71 -2.84 1.68 -12.27
N PHE A 72 -2.52 0.98 -13.36
CA PHE A 72 -2.83 1.39 -14.72
C PHE A 72 -3.05 0.16 -15.60
N ASP A 73 -4.31 -0.16 -15.90
CA ASP A 73 -4.70 -1.27 -16.79
C ASP A 73 -4.84 -0.80 -18.26
N GLY A 74 -4.09 0.24 -18.65
CA GLY A 74 -4.20 0.88 -19.98
C GLY A 74 -5.46 1.72 -20.19
N ARG A 75 -6.60 1.36 -19.58
CA ARG A 75 -7.89 2.07 -19.69
C ARG A 75 -8.25 2.86 -18.45
N LYS A 76 -7.96 2.31 -17.27
CA LYS A 76 -8.27 2.93 -15.98
C LYS A 76 -6.97 3.11 -15.22
N ARG A 77 -6.78 4.32 -14.69
CA ARG A 77 -5.71 4.65 -13.76
C ARG A 77 -6.31 4.90 -12.39
N VAL A 78 -5.51 4.66 -11.36
CA VAL A 78 -5.87 4.96 -9.98
C VAL A 78 -4.79 5.84 -9.39
N MET A 79 -5.19 7.00 -8.88
CA MET A 79 -4.30 7.99 -8.30
C MET A 79 -4.60 8.16 -6.82
N ILE A 80 -3.55 8.27 -6.01
CA ILE A 80 -3.66 8.53 -4.57
C ILE A 80 -2.89 9.82 -4.26
N PRO A 81 -3.53 10.84 -3.68
CA PRO A 81 -2.82 12.01 -3.18
C PRO A 81 -1.97 11.58 -1.98
N VAL A 82 -0.71 12.02 -1.95
CA VAL A 82 0.20 11.76 -0.84
C VAL A 82 0.24 13.02 0.00
N GLY A 83 -0.28 12.94 1.22
CA GLY A 83 -0.29 14.06 2.17
C GLY A 83 1.12 14.36 2.69
N VAL A 84 1.39 15.64 2.95
CA VAL A 84 2.55 16.06 3.75
C VAL A 84 2.25 15.70 5.20
N GLY A 85 2.59 14.48 5.61
CA GLY A 85 2.31 13.97 6.96
C GLY A 85 2.75 12.52 7.18
N GLU A 86 2.90 11.74 6.11
CA GLU A 86 3.45 10.38 6.16
C GLU A 86 4.55 10.26 5.11
N SER A 87 5.68 10.91 5.37
CA SER A 87 6.90 10.71 4.59
C SER A 87 7.97 10.13 5.51
N GLU A 88 7.91 8.82 5.72
CA GLU A 88 9.16 8.10 5.91
C GLU A 88 9.87 8.02 4.56
N THR A 89 11.02 8.69 4.52
CA THR A 89 12.18 8.48 3.65
C THR A 89 12.02 8.72 2.15
N GLY A 90 12.67 9.80 1.72
CA GLY A 90 13.18 9.93 0.37
C GLY A 90 14.03 8.73 -0.03
N SER A 91 13.56 8.01 -1.04
CA SER A 91 14.43 7.30 -1.96
C SER A 91 13.76 7.34 -3.33
N GLN A 92 14.51 7.83 -4.32
CA GLN A 92 14.10 7.79 -5.72
C GLN A 92 14.00 6.32 -6.17
N GLU A 93 12.85 5.68 -5.94
CA GLU A 93 12.59 4.37 -6.55
C GLU A 93 12.13 4.57 -8.00
N ARG A 94 13.02 4.27 -8.95
CA ARG A 94 12.64 4.06 -10.36
C ARG A 94 11.72 2.84 -10.44
N PHE A 95 10.45 3.07 -10.78
CA PHE A 95 9.43 2.03 -10.90
C PHE A 95 9.68 1.08 -12.09
N VAL A 96 9.65 -0.23 -11.80
CA VAL A 96 9.59 -1.32 -12.77
C VAL A 96 8.13 -1.54 -13.19
N LYS A 97 7.86 -1.73 -14.48
CA LYS A 97 6.53 -2.09 -15.00
C LYS A 97 6.20 -3.52 -14.53
N THR A 98 5.21 -3.69 -13.67
CA THR A 98 4.68 -5.02 -13.32
C THR A 98 3.68 -5.49 -14.37
N SER A 99 3.66 -6.80 -14.61
CA SER A 99 2.83 -7.43 -15.62
C SER A 99 1.44 -7.73 -15.07
N LYS A 100 0.46 -7.90 -15.97
CA LYS A 100 -0.97 -8.14 -15.65
C LYS A 100 -1.21 -9.31 -14.68
N ALA A 101 -0.31 -10.28 -14.62
CA ALA A 101 -0.43 -11.47 -13.78
C ALA A 101 -0.14 -11.22 -12.28
N ASP A 102 0.50 -10.10 -11.92
CA ASP A 102 0.94 -9.84 -10.55
C ASP A 102 -0.16 -9.22 -9.66
N TRP A 103 -1.22 -8.66 -10.26
CA TRP A 103 -2.29 -7.96 -9.51
C TRP A 103 -3.31 -8.90 -8.87
N GLU A 104 -3.56 -10.06 -9.49
CA GLU A 104 -4.61 -10.99 -9.05
C GLU A 104 -4.19 -11.84 -7.84
N LYS A 105 -2.89 -11.89 -7.51
CA LYS A 105 -2.37 -12.78 -6.45
C LYS A 105 -2.12 -12.12 -5.10
N ASN A 106 -2.14 -10.78 -4.99
CA ASN A 106 -1.97 -10.13 -3.69
C ASN A 106 -2.58 -8.72 -3.64
N PRO A 107 -3.79 -8.52 -3.10
CA PRO A 107 -4.46 -7.21 -3.07
C PRO A 107 -3.94 -6.26 -1.97
N SER A 108 -2.76 -6.51 -1.40
CA SER A 108 -2.11 -5.64 -0.41
C SER A 108 -0.77 -5.11 -0.96
N PRO A 109 -0.41 -3.83 -0.74
CA PRO A 109 0.84 -3.28 -1.25
C PRO A 109 2.03 -3.91 -0.49
N ILE A 110 2.86 -4.66 -1.22
CA ILE A 110 4.15 -5.13 -0.71
C ILE A 110 5.13 -3.95 -0.81
N PHE A 111 5.52 -3.37 0.32
CA PHE A 111 6.72 -2.55 0.42
C PHE A 111 7.94 -3.50 0.45
N LEU A 112 8.59 -3.69 -0.70
CA LEU A 112 9.82 -4.50 -0.77
C LEU A 112 11.04 -3.57 -0.69
N ASN A 113 11.62 -3.42 0.51
CA ASN A 113 12.92 -2.79 0.70
C ASN A 113 14.01 -3.68 0.05
N LYS A 114 14.74 -3.14 -0.93
CA LYS A 114 15.76 -3.85 -1.73
C LYS A 114 17.16 -3.88 -1.10
N ASN A 115 17.28 -4.06 0.21
CA ASN A 115 18.59 -4.24 0.86
C ASN A 115 19.09 -5.69 0.93
N SER A 116 18.74 -6.55 -0.04
CA SER A 116 19.31 -7.92 -0.11
C SER A 116 19.37 -8.45 -1.54
N THR A 117 20.13 -7.80 -2.42
CA THR A 117 20.73 -8.49 -3.56
C THR A 117 22.23 -8.28 -3.56
N LYS A 118 22.92 -9.05 -2.71
CA LYS A 118 24.27 -9.50 -3.04
C LYS A 118 24.48 -10.94 -2.56
N LYS A 119 24.85 -11.75 -3.55
CA LYS A 119 25.41 -13.11 -3.50
C LYS A 119 24.45 -14.28 -3.24
N TYR A 120 24.11 -14.92 -4.36
CA TYR A 120 24.10 -16.37 -4.50
C TYR A 120 25.22 -17.03 -3.67
N ILE A 121 24.93 -18.17 -3.03
CA ILE A 121 25.47 -19.49 -3.42
C ILE A 121 24.92 -20.58 -2.47
N LYS A 122 24.44 -21.67 -3.10
CA LYS A 122 24.29 -23.07 -2.66
C LYS A 122 23.07 -23.55 -1.89
N GLU A 123 22.39 -24.48 -2.58
CA GLU A 123 21.68 -25.67 -2.09
C GLU A 123 22.33 -26.31 -0.84
N LYS A 124 21.51 -26.60 0.18
CA LYS A 124 21.17 -27.96 0.67
C LYS A 124 20.37 -27.90 1.98
N GLU A 125 19.27 -28.68 2.02
CA GLU A 125 18.73 -29.51 3.13
C GLU A 125 18.60 -28.81 4.52
N SER A 126 17.45 -28.71 5.22
CA SER A 126 16.38 -29.68 5.51
C SER A 126 15.25 -29.03 6.35
N GLY A 127 13.97 -29.36 6.09
CA GLY A 127 12.89 -29.32 7.11
C GLY A 127 12.07 -28.02 7.29
N PRO A 128 10.82 -28.11 7.80
CA PRO A 128 9.71 -27.25 7.37
C PRO A 128 9.43 -26.09 8.35
N VAL A 129 9.79 -24.86 7.99
CA VAL A 129 9.52 -23.67 8.83
C VAL A 129 8.61 -22.65 8.11
N ILE A 130 7.83 -23.10 7.11
CA ILE A 130 7.13 -22.18 6.20
C ILE A 130 5.60 -22.11 6.46
N SER A 131 5.04 -22.82 7.46
CA SER A 131 3.57 -22.90 7.57
C SER A 131 2.92 -21.79 8.43
N LEU A 132 3.51 -21.36 9.54
CA LEU A 132 2.81 -20.51 10.52
C LEU A 132 2.97 -19.01 10.21
N GLU A 133 4.18 -18.58 9.87
CA GLU A 133 4.51 -17.18 9.56
C GLU A 133 3.64 -16.64 8.41
N ASN A 134 3.44 -17.47 7.39
CA ASN A 134 2.60 -17.16 6.23
C ASN A 134 1.11 -17.06 6.60
N GLN A 135 0.62 -17.91 7.50
CA GLN A 135 -0.78 -17.88 7.95
C GLN A 135 -1.07 -16.66 8.85
N ILE A 136 -0.07 -16.22 9.61
CA ILE A 136 -0.19 -15.08 10.51
C ILE A 136 0.06 -13.75 9.78
N SER A 137 0.54 -13.80 8.53
CA SER A 137 0.76 -12.61 7.69
C SER A 137 -0.51 -11.76 7.47
N ARG A 138 -1.70 -12.34 7.59
CA ARG A 138 -2.96 -11.59 7.50
C ARG A 138 -3.24 -10.67 8.69
N PHE A 139 -2.54 -10.84 9.81
CA PHE A 139 -2.77 -10.06 11.03
C PHE A 139 -1.81 -8.87 11.15
N SER A 140 -2.22 -7.85 11.94
CA SER A 140 -1.40 -6.66 12.20
C SER A 140 -0.10 -7.01 12.94
N PRO A 141 1.00 -6.23 12.82
CA PRO A 141 2.28 -6.55 13.45
C PRO A 141 2.17 -6.80 14.97
N SER A 142 1.36 -6.00 15.66
CA SER A 142 1.09 -6.15 17.10
C SER A 142 0.36 -7.46 17.40
N THR A 143 -0.60 -7.85 16.56
CA THR A 143 -1.33 -9.12 16.69
C THR A 143 -0.43 -10.30 16.37
N ARG A 144 0.46 -10.22 15.37
CA ARG A 144 1.43 -11.29 15.07
C ARG A 144 2.35 -11.52 16.26
N LYS A 145 2.91 -10.43 16.81
CA LYS A 145 3.75 -10.49 18.01
C LYS A 145 3.01 -11.14 19.18
N MET A 146 1.77 -10.74 19.43
CA MET A 146 0.93 -11.34 20.45
C MET A 146 0.70 -12.85 20.22
N ILE A 147 0.54 -13.29 18.98
CA ILE A 147 0.38 -14.72 18.65
C ILE A 147 1.69 -15.48 18.95
N PHE A 148 2.84 -14.95 18.53
CA PHE A 148 4.14 -15.58 18.79
C PHE A 148 4.48 -15.66 20.28
N ASP A 149 4.20 -14.62 21.05
CA ASP A 149 4.48 -14.58 22.49
C ASP A 149 3.70 -15.65 23.28
N ASN A 150 2.61 -16.16 22.69
CA ASN A 150 1.71 -17.17 23.27
C ASN A 150 1.88 -18.57 22.67
N LEU A 151 2.77 -18.74 21.69
CA LEU A 151 3.10 -20.02 21.09
C LEU A 151 4.52 -20.43 21.50
N SER A 152 4.74 -21.74 21.67
CA SER A 152 6.06 -22.31 21.90
C SER A 152 6.32 -23.42 20.90
N LEU A 153 7.54 -23.46 20.37
CA LEU A 153 7.98 -24.50 19.46
C LEU A 153 8.35 -25.74 20.28
N THR A 154 7.76 -26.88 19.95
CA THR A 154 8.15 -28.18 20.51
C THR A 154 9.31 -28.77 19.73
N GLU A 155 10.06 -29.67 20.34
CA GLU A 155 11.20 -30.37 19.73
C GLU A 155 10.84 -31.10 18.43
N ASN A 156 9.55 -31.42 18.25
CA ASN A 156 9.00 -32.09 17.07
C ASN A 156 8.62 -31.12 15.94
N GLY A 157 8.93 -29.83 16.07
CA GLY A 157 8.59 -28.79 15.08
C GLY A 157 7.11 -28.37 15.07
N SER A 158 6.31 -28.84 16.03
CA SER A 158 4.92 -28.42 16.22
C SER A 158 4.79 -27.23 17.16
N TRP A 159 3.88 -26.30 16.85
CA TRP A 159 3.54 -25.17 17.72
C TRP A 159 2.53 -25.60 18.77
N LYS A 160 2.84 -25.37 20.06
CA LYS A 160 1.90 -25.56 21.18
C LYS A 160 1.59 -24.23 21.86
N LEU A 161 0.37 -24.10 22.37
CA LEU A 161 -0.03 -22.93 23.16
C LEU A 161 0.66 -22.95 24.53
N ARG A 162 0.91 -21.77 25.09
CA ARG A 162 1.37 -21.60 26.47
C ARG A 162 0.26 -22.00 27.47
N ASP A 163 0.65 -22.56 28.61
CA ASP A 163 -0.30 -22.84 29.70
C ASP A 163 -0.77 -21.53 30.37
N GLY A 164 -2.05 -21.48 30.78
CA GLY A 164 -2.63 -20.32 31.48
C GLY A 164 -3.30 -19.27 30.57
N LEU A 165 -3.53 -19.57 29.30
CA LEU A 165 -4.33 -18.72 28.42
C LEU A 165 -5.82 -18.72 28.78
N SER A 166 -6.48 -17.58 28.58
CA SER A 166 -7.94 -17.48 28.69
C SER A 166 -8.63 -18.40 27.67
N LYS A 167 -9.73 -19.06 28.07
CA LYS A 167 -10.52 -19.96 27.21
C LYS A 167 -10.85 -19.35 25.84
N ARG A 168 -11.15 -18.04 25.80
CA ARG A 168 -11.44 -17.31 24.55
C ARG A 168 -10.22 -17.19 23.65
N MET A 169 -9.03 -17.03 24.23
CA MET A 169 -7.77 -16.89 23.50
C MET A 169 -7.30 -18.25 22.95
N THR A 170 -7.49 -19.32 23.72
CA THR A 170 -7.20 -20.70 23.30
C THR A 170 -7.95 -21.07 22.04
N VAL A 171 -9.27 -20.84 22.00
CA VAL A 171 -10.11 -21.15 20.83
C VAL A 171 -9.67 -20.40 19.56
N ILE A 172 -9.26 -19.13 19.71
CA ILE A 172 -8.78 -18.32 18.58
C ILE A 172 -7.47 -18.87 18.03
N LEU A 173 -6.52 -19.18 18.91
CA LEU A 173 -5.21 -19.70 18.50
C LEU A 173 -5.31 -21.12 17.95
N GLU A 174 -6.15 -21.97 18.51
CA GLU A 174 -6.44 -23.31 17.96
C GLU A 174 -7.07 -23.23 16.57
N SER A 175 -8.00 -22.29 16.33
CA SER A 175 -8.58 -22.07 15.00
C SER A 175 -7.51 -21.65 13.97
N ILE A 176 -6.54 -20.84 14.38
CA ILE A 176 -5.41 -20.44 13.53
C ILE A 176 -4.53 -21.64 13.21
N LEU A 177 -4.26 -22.50 14.20
CA LEU A 177 -3.43 -23.70 14.04
C LEU A 177 -4.11 -24.84 13.29
N SER A 178 -5.44 -24.91 13.33
CA SER A 178 -6.26 -25.97 12.72
C SER A 178 -6.53 -25.75 11.23
N ASN A 179 -6.38 -24.52 10.72
CA ASN A 179 -6.58 -24.19 9.30
C ASN A 179 -5.41 -24.68 8.39
N ARG A 180 -4.87 -25.87 8.68
CA ARG A 180 -3.81 -26.59 7.92
C ARG A 180 -4.32 -27.28 6.64
N GLY A 181 -5.52 -26.94 6.17
CA GLY A 181 -6.11 -27.43 4.92
C GLY A 181 -6.02 -26.41 3.81
#